data_AF-A0A7Z9FXJ1-F1
#
_entry.id   AF-A0A7Z9FXJ1-F1
#
_cell.length_a   1.000
_cell.length_b   1.000
_cell.length_c   1.000
_cell.angle_alpha   90.00
_cell.angle_beta   90.00
_cell.angle_gamma   90.00
#
_symmetry.space_group_name_H-M   'P 1'
#
loop_
_entity.id
_entity.type
_entity.pdbx_description
1 polymer ?
#
loop_
_entity_poly.entity_id
_entity_poly.type
_entity_poly.pdbx_seq_one_letter_code
_entity_poly.pdbx_strand_id
1 'polypeptide(L)'
;MPNKLRAGSAATNITPPLGTAMPGGFRPRYAEDIDDELLVKSLVVDNGSVRLAMVTCDLIVVTQEIVDQAKERIEERCGIAARYVMINATHTHTAVAVADLLGA
;
A
#
# COMPACT_ATOMS: atom_id res chain seq x y z
N MET A 1 18.47 26.45 -15.40
CA MET A 1 18.93 25.06 -15.15
C MET A 1 17.75 24.14 -15.44
N PRO A 2 17.91 22.99 -16.11
CA PRO A 2 16.73 22.20 -16.46
C PRO A 2 16.08 21.65 -15.18
N ASN A 3 14.83 22.04 -14.94
CA ASN A 3 13.92 21.50 -13.92
C ASN A 3 13.54 20.05 -14.29
N LYS A 4 14.53 19.15 -14.31
CA LYS A 4 14.32 17.78 -14.75
C LYS A 4 13.84 16.94 -13.56
N LEU A 5 12.58 16.55 -13.60
CA LEU A 5 12.05 15.52 -12.70
C LEU A 5 12.53 14.15 -13.17
N ARG A 6 12.98 13.33 -12.22
CA ARG A 6 13.19 11.89 -12.41
C ARG A 6 12.05 11.16 -11.72
N ALA A 7 11.64 10.04 -12.30
CA ALA A 7 10.64 9.18 -11.70
C ALA A 7 11.10 7.72 -11.74
N GLY A 8 10.69 6.95 -10.73
CA GLY A 8 10.85 5.51 -10.69
C GLY A 8 9.59 4.88 -10.10
N SER A 9 9.22 3.70 -10.60
CA SER A 9 8.05 2.97 -10.12
C SER A 9 8.39 1.50 -9.91
N ALA A 10 7.71 0.89 -8.94
CA ALA A 10 7.80 -0.54 -8.69
C ALA A 10 6.45 -1.07 -8.19
N ALA A 11 6.20 -2.36 -8.40
CA ALA A 11 5.05 -3.06 -7.85
C ALA A 11 5.52 -4.36 -7.18
N THR A 12 4.83 -4.76 -6.12
CA THR A 12 5.00 -6.07 -5.48
C THR A 12 3.65 -6.70 -5.21
N ASN A 13 3.57 -8.01 -5.41
CA ASN A 13 2.37 -8.79 -5.12
C ASN A 13 2.23 -8.99 -3.59
N ILE A 14 1.03 -8.78 -3.08
CA ILE A 14 0.60 -8.97 -1.67
C ILE A 14 -0.63 -9.88 -1.56
N THR A 15 -0.95 -10.63 -2.60
CA THR A 15 -2.04 -11.62 -2.65
C THR A 15 -1.77 -12.71 -1.62
N PRO A 16 -2.63 -12.88 -0.61
CA PRO A 16 -2.44 -13.92 0.39
C PRO A 16 -3.02 -15.26 -0.10
N PRO A 17 -2.83 -16.34 0.67
CA PRO A 17 -3.49 -17.61 0.40
C PRO A 17 -5.02 -17.51 0.45
N LEU A 18 -5.69 -18.42 -0.28
CA LEU A 18 -7.13 -18.65 -0.17
C LEU A 18 -7.52 -19.00 1.28
N GLY A 19 -8.78 -18.72 1.63
CA GLY A 19 -9.32 -18.83 2.99
C GLY A 19 -9.03 -17.61 3.87
N THR A 20 -8.32 -16.60 3.38
CA THR A 20 -8.09 -15.35 4.10
C THR A 20 -9.38 -14.51 4.18
N ALA A 21 -9.64 -13.89 5.33
CA ALA A 21 -10.82 -13.06 5.53
C ALA A 21 -10.84 -11.84 4.59
N MET A 22 -12.01 -11.53 4.03
CA MET A 22 -12.25 -10.43 3.09
C MET A 22 -13.24 -9.40 3.67
N PRO A 23 -12.74 -8.28 4.23
CA PRO A 23 -13.57 -7.23 4.85
C PRO A 23 -14.39 -6.44 3.81
N GLY A 24 -15.29 -5.56 4.28
CA GLY A 24 -16.11 -4.69 3.42
C GLY A 24 -17.44 -5.29 2.96
N GLY A 25 -17.77 -6.51 3.39
CA GLY A 25 -19.12 -7.08 3.26
C GLY A 25 -19.94 -6.89 4.54
N PHE A 26 -21.26 -7.12 4.46
CA PHE A 26 -22.15 -7.15 5.63
C PHE A 26 -22.20 -8.53 6.32
N ARG A 27 -21.39 -9.48 5.85
CA ARG A 27 -21.26 -10.85 6.39
C ARG A 27 -19.80 -11.28 6.28
N PRO A 28 -19.33 -12.22 7.12
CA PRO A 28 -18.02 -12.83 6.94
C PRO A 28 -17.87 -13.41 5.54
N ARG A 29 -16.75 -13.11 4.90
CA ARG A 29 -16.34 -13.63 3.59
C ARG A 29 -14.89 -14.05 3.67
N TYR A 30 -14.54 -15.07 2.92
CA TYR A 30 -13.20 -15.60 2.81
C TYR A 30 -12.85 -15.76 1.34
N ALA A 31 -11.59 -15.57 0.98
CA ALA A 31 -11.14 -15.71 -0.40
C ALA A 31 -11.26 -17.17 -0.87
N GLU A 32 -12.12 -17.42 -1.86
CA GLU A 32 -12.31 -18.75 -2.45
C GLU A 32 -11.60 -18.91 -3.79
N ASP A 33 -11.30 -17.80 -4.47
CA ASP A 33 -10.55 -17.74 -5.72
C ASP A 33 -9.75 -16.42 -5.80
N ILE A 34 -8.85 -16.32 -6.79
CA ILE A 34 -8.04 -15.13 -7.09
C ILE A 34 -8.34 -14.70 -8.54
N ASP A 35 -9.17 -13.66 -8.69
CA ASP A 35 -9.45 -13.06 -10.01
C ASP A 35 -8.23 -12.30 -10.56
N ASP A 36 -7.59 -11.51 -9.70
CA ASP A 36 -6.41 -10.69 -10.01
C ASP A 36 -5.45 -10.64 -8.81
N GLU A 37 -4.17 -10.38 -9.08
CA GLU A 37 -3.18 -10.13 -8.03
C GLU A 37 -3.51 -8.83 -7.27
N LEU A 38 -3.38 -8.86 -5.94
CA LEU A 38 -3.35 -7.66 -5.11
C LEU A 38 -1.94 -7.09 -5.10
N LEU A 39 -1.76 -5.82 -5.46
CA LEU A 39 -0.45 -5.19 -5.57
C LEU A 39 -0.28 -4.04 -4.58
N VAL A 40 0.96 -3.85 -4.14
CA VAL A 40 1.45 -2.57 -3.63
C VAL A 40 2.25 -1.91 -4.75
N LYS A 41 1.79 -0.75 -5.20
CA LYS A 41 2.39 0.02 -6.29
C LYS A 41 3.02 1.29 -5.72
N SER A 42 4.26 1.57 -6.10
CA SER A 42 4.99 2.76 -5.66
C SER A 42 5.45 3.61 -6.84
N LEU A 43 5.41 4.93 -6.63
CA LEU A 43 5.97 5.94 -7.52
C LEU A 43 6.84 6.89 -6.67
N VAL A 44 8.08 7.08 -7.08
CA VAL A 44 8.99 8.06 -6.49
C VAL A 44 9.29 9.12 -7.53
N VAL A 45 9.16 10.39 -7.15
CA VAL A 45 9.54 11.54 -7.97
C VAL A 45 10.66 12.30 -7.29
N ASP A 46 11.71 12.65 -8.03
CA ASP A 46 12.92 13.30 -7.57
C ASP A 46 13.21 14.55 -8.41
N ASN A 47 13.38 15.70 -7.76
CA ASN A 47 13.74 16.96 -8.41
C ASN A 47 15.24 17.33 -8.26
N GLY A 48 16.05 16.44 -7.67
CA GLY A 48 17.46 16.64 -7.37
C GLY A 48 17.74 17.13 -5.95
N SER A 49 16.73 17.55 -5.18
CA SER A 49 16.87 17.99 -3.78
C SER A 49 15.90 17.29 -2.82
N VAL A 50 14.68 16.99 -3.28
CA VAL A 50 13.64 16.31 -2.51
C VAL A 50 13.11 15.13 -3.33
N ARG A 51 12.92 14.00 -2.64
CA ARG A 51 12.25 12.82 -3.17
C ARG A 51 10.90 12.66 -2.49
N LEU A 52 9.84 12.54 -3.27
CA LEU A 52 8.50 12.22 -2.80
C LEU A 52 8.17 10.77 -3.17
N ALA A 53 7.57 10.03 -2.26
CA ALA A 53 7.11 8.67 -2.49
C ALA A 53 5.59 8.56 -2.30
N MET A 54 4.92 7.97 -3.28
CA MET A 54 3.51 7.61 -3.22
C MET A 54 3.40 6.10 -3.31
N VAL A 55 2.67 5.49 -2.38
CA VAL A 55 2.42 4.06 -2.31
C VAL A 55 0.92 3.83 -2.26
N THR A 56 0.40 3.03 -3.18
CA THR A 56 -1.01 2.64 -3.24
C THR A 56 -1.10 1.12 -3.11
N CYS A 57 -1.84 0.67 -2.12
CA CYS A 57 -2.07 -0.73 -1.81
C CYS A 57 -3.46 -1.16 -2.27
N ASP A 58 -3.57 -2.29 -2.95
CA ASP A 58 -4.85 -2.91 -3.28
C ASP A 58 -5.44 -3.58 -2.03
N LEU A 59 -6.00 -2.74 -1.15
CA LEU A 59 -6.57 -3.08 0.15
C LEU A 59 -7.82 -2.23 0.39
N ILE A 60 -8.65 -2.63 1.37
CA ILE A 60 -9.78 -1.81 1.83
C ILE A 60 -9.29 -0.61 2.66
N VAL A 61 -8.26 -0.81 3.47
CA VAL A 61 -7.68 0.20 4.36
C VAL A 61 -6.21 -0.14 4.58
N VAL A 62 -5.44 0.87 4.98
CA VAL A 62 -4.13 0.68 5.59
C VAL A 62 -4.19 1.27 6.99
N THR A 63 -3.81 0.49 8.01
CA THR A 63 -3.84 0.97 9.40
C THR A 63 -2.71 1.97 9.63
N GLN A 64 -2.88 2.82 10.64
CA GLN A 64 -1.82 3.74 11.05
C GLN A 64 -0.53 2.99 11.42
N GLU A 65 -0.64 1.88 12.16
CA GLU A 65 0.51 1.04 12.52
C GLU A 65 1.29 0.54 11.30
N ILE A 66 0.59 0.03 10.28
CA ILE A 66 1.24 -0.42 9.02
C ILE A 66 1.91 0.77 8.32
N VAL A 67 1.24 1.93 8.27
CA VAL A 67 1.79 3.13 7.63
C VAL A 67 3.05 3.61 8.35
N ASP A 68 3.04 3.67 9.68
CA ASP A 68 4.16 4.14 10.49
C ASP A 68 5.38 3.21 10.33
N GLN A 69 5.17 1.89 10.46
CA GLN A 69 6.25 0.90 10.24
C GLN A 69 6.79 0.93 8.81
N ALA A 70 5.93 1.10 7.80
CA ALA A 70 6.37 1.20 6.41
C ALA A 70 7.19 2.47 6.17
N LYS A 71 6.78 3.60 6.74
CA LYS A 71 7.51 4.87 6.63
C LYS A 71 8.88 4.83 7.29
N GLU A 72 8.99 4.22 8.47
CA GLU A 72 10.28 3.99 9.14
C GLU A 72 11.23 3.20 8.24
N ARG A 73 10.78 2.06 7.70
CA ARG A 73 11.59 1.23 6.79
C ARG A 73 11.96 1.95 5.49
N ILE A 74 11.08 2.79 4.96
CA ILE A 74 11.37 3.60 3.76
C ILE A 74 12.44 4.65 4.07
N GLU A 75 12.35 5.30 5.22
CA GLU A 75 13.35 6.29 5.65
C GLU A 75 14.71 5.62 5.85
N GLU A 76 14.77 4.50 6.57
CA GLU A 76 15.99 3.73 6.81
C GLU A 76 16.66 3.23 5.53
N ARG A 77 15.87 2.63 4.62
CA ARG A 77 16.42 1.92 3.44
C ARG A 77 16.63 2.82 2.23
N CYS A 78 15.81 3.86 2.08
CA CYS A 78 15.78 4.70 0.89
C CYS A 78 16.22 6.15 1.17
N GLY A 79 16.30 6.58 2.43
CA GLY A 79 16.62 7.95 2.82
C GLY A 79 15.54 8.96 2.42
N ILE A 80 14.27 8.54 2.34
CA ILE A 80 13.11 9.41 2.07
C ILE A 80 12.40 9.64 3.39
N ALA A 81 12.47 10.87 3.92
CA ALA A 81 11.88 11.19 5.21
C ALA A 81 10.35 10.94 5.21
N ALA A 82 9.81 10.44 6.32
CA ALA A 82 8.40 10.05 6.47
C ALA A 82 7.37 11.11 6.04
N ARG A 83 7.70 12.40 6.19
CA ARG A 83 6.87 13.55 5.74
C ARG A 83 6.73 13.68 4.23
N TYR A 84 7.61 13.05 3.47
CA TYR A 84 7.61 13.01 2.00
C TYR A 84 7.03 11.70 1.45
N VAL A 85 6.44 10.86 2.32
CA VAL A 85 5.86 9.56 1.97
C VAL A 85 4.34 9.61 2.19
N MET A 86 3.58 9.30 1.15
CA MET A 86 2.14 9.06 1.20
C MET A 86 1.87 7.58 0.96
N ILE A 87 1.08 6.95 1.84
CA ILE A 87 0.63 5.56 1.70
C ILE A 87 -0.90 5.56 1.76
N ASN A 88 -1.54 4.93 0.80
CA ASN A 88 -3.00 4.84 0.73
C ASN A 88 -3.45 3.44 0.33
N ALA A 89 -4.73 3.17 0.56
CA ALA A 89 -5.43 1.99 0.07
C ALA A 89 -6.38 2.39 -1.07
N THR A 90 -6.59 1.51 -2.05
CA THR A 90 -7.58 1.73 -3.13
C THR A 90 -9.02 1.67 -2.64
N HIS A 91 -9.24 1.19 -1.42
CA HIS A 91 -10.55 0.93 -0.84
C HIS A 91 -11.33 -0.16 -1.59
N THR A 92 -10.63 -1.19 -2.09
CA THR A 92 -11.31 -2.35 -2.69
C THR A 92 -11.93 -3.25 -1.63
N HIS A 93 -13.17 -3.69 -1.87
CA HIS A 93 -13.92 -4.63 -1.01
C HIS A 93 -13.66 -6.09 -1.40
N THR A 94 -12.76 -6.36 -2.33
CA THR A 94 -12.37 -7.71 -2.75
C THR A 94 -10.92 -8.05 -2.41
N ALA A 95 -10.28 -7.23 -1.55
CA ALA A 95 -9.00 -7.56 -0.95
C ALA A 95 -9.18 -8.21 0.43
N VAL A 96 -8.05 -8.57 1.03
CA VAL A 96 -7.99 -9.27 2.32
C VAL A 96 -7.87 -8.34 3.53
N ALA A 97 -8.17 -8.88 4.70
CA ALA A 97 -8.09 -8.19 5.96
C ALA A 97 -6.64 -7.90 6.38
N VAL A 98 -6.36 -6.62 6.66
CA VAL A 98 -5.15 -6.16 7.37
C VAL A 98 -5.47 -5.57 8.75
N ALA A 99 -6.75 -5.58 9.11
CA ALA A 99 -7.30 -5.16 10.39
C ALA A 99 -8.63 -5.88 10.60
N ASP A 100 -9.08 -5.97 11.86
CA ASP A 100 -10.44 -6.42 12.15
C ASP A 100 -11.43 -5.32 11.78
N LEU A 101 -12.08 -5.51 10.62
CA LEU A 101 -13.10 -4.63 10.07
C LEU A 101 -14.46 -5.33 9.96
N LEU A 102 -14.58 -6.55 10.51
CA LEU A 102 -15.84 -7.30 10.47
C LEU A 102 -16.76 -6.90 11.62
N GLY A 103 -16.25 -6.13 12.59
CA GLY A 103 -16.97 -5.77 13.81
C GLY A 103 -17.03 -6.96 14.77
N ALA A 104 -16.64 -6.73 16.02
CA ALA A 104 -16.95 -7.64 17.11
C ALA A 104 -18.43 -7.50 17.51
#